data_AF-A0A1V5E3E2-F1
#
_entry.id   AF-A0A1V5E3E2-F1
#
_cell.length_a   1.000
_cell.length_b   1.000
_cell.length_c   1.000
_cell.angle_alpha   90.00
_cell.angle_beta   90.00
_cell.angle_gamma   90.00
#
_symmetry.space_group_name_H-M   'P 1'
#
loop_
_entity.id
_entity.type
_entity.pdbx_description
1 polymer ?
#
loop_
_entity_poly.entity_id
_entity_poly.type
_entity_poly.pdbx_seq_one_letter_code
_entity_poly.pdbx_strand_id
1 'polypeptide(L)'
;MSKLKIFGFLFGIVAAFAIAWMEPPAGLTVPAMWTLGIFVGGVIFMIFDVMPDYLVTLGMCTLWALFRTVPFDKAFSFFSNANWWLMVGALGMGVAAQQCGLLRRISFLIMKLFPATFRGQTAALMGAGFVIGPLIPSSTAKGSIFAPLSVGVNDAMGYPRKSKASGGLFGAVWMGFVCIFPAYLSGSFLCYMMKSLLPKDVQAQFDWITWFLMALPWTIIVLVLSYLAIQYLYKPEKTDTLPKGYAAEQLAKMGPMSRAEKITLVVLIVALLLWMTEKVHGISAAIVALIAMIILLYAKVFDRAEFRAKMPWDVIIFVGTIIGIAAVFPFLKIDKWMGTVLAPYVGPLVSNPYAFVAGFTVFIYILRFFFISQTGTIVIFTVMFTPLAVQAGINPWIAGMITLTAIMTWNTFYQNANYIITYSATGGELVETKQMVKLSVAFMLINLLGFVISVPYWQMAGLIK
;
A
#
# COMPACT_ATOMS: atom_id res chain seq x y z
N MET A 1 14.89 17.97 -17.26
CA MET A 1 13.57 17.28 -17.21
C MET A 1 13.34 16.56 -18.53
N SER A 2 12.72 15.37 -18.52
CA SER A 2 12.32 14.72 -19.78
C SER A 2 11.25 15.56 -20.50
N LYS A 3 11.07 15.36 -21.82
CA LYS A 3 10.01 16.06 -22.59
C LYS A 3 8.63 15.85 -21.96
N LEU A 4 8.37 14.66 -21.42
CA LEU A 4 7.12 14.31 -20.73
C LEU A 4 6.93 15.11 -19.42
N LYS A 5 7.99 15.29 -18.62
CA LYS A 5 7.93 16.10 -17.39
C LYS A 5 7.72 17.59 -17.68
N ILE A 6 8.33 18.12 -18.74
CA ILE A 6 8.13 19.51 -19.18
C ILE A 6 6.68 19.72 -19.64
N PHE A 7 6.16 18.80 -20.45
CA PHE A 7 4.75 18.82 -20.84
C PHE A 7 3.83 18.78 -19.62
N GLY A 8 4.05 17.83 -18.70
CA GLY A 8 3.27 17.73 -17.46
C GLY A 8 3.33 18.99 -16.59
N PHE A 9 4.49 19.64 -16.51
CA PHE A 9 4.66 20.90 -15.79
C PHE A 9 3.83 22.03 -16.42
N LEU A 10 3.97 22.26 -17.72
CA LEU A 10 3.23 23.31 -18.42
C LEU A 10 1.73 23.04 -18.41
N PHE A 11 1.33 21.80 -18.70
CA PHE A 11 -0.07 21.39 -18.70
C PHE A 11 -0.71 21.52 -17.31
N GLY A 12 0.01 21.14 -16.25
CA GLY A 12 -0.47 21.28 -14.88
C GLY A 12 -0.69 22.73 -14.46
N ILE A 13 0.22 23.64 -14.84
CA ILE A 13 0.06 25.08 -14.59
C ILE A 13 -1.15 25.64 -15.34
N VAL A 14 -1.25 25.34 -16.64
CA VAL A 14 -2.35 25.83 -17.48
C VAL A 14 -3.69 25.31 -16.96
N ALA A 15 -3.79 24.02 -16.63
CA ALA A 15 -5.00 23.44 -16.07
C ALA A 15 -5.37 24.04 -14.71
N ALA A 16 -4.39 24.28 -13.84
CA ALA A 16 -4.62 24.88 -12.53
C ALA A 16 -5.23 26.28 -12.66
N PHE A 17 -4.65 27.11 -13.52
CA PHE A 17 -5.13 28.46 -13.76
C PHE A 17 -6.46 28.50 -14.50
N ALA A 18 -6.64 27.63 -15.50
CA ALA A 18 -7.92 27.51 -16.21
C ALA A 18 -9.06 27.23 -15.23
N ILE A 19 -8.89 26.26 -14.32
CA ILE A 19 -9.90 25.94 -13.30
C ILE A 19 -10.05 27.07 -12.28
N ALA A 20 -8.94 27.68 -11.82
CA ALA A 20 -8.99 28.75 -10.82
C ALA A 20 -9.77 29.99 -11.30
N TRP A 21 -9.73 30.28 -12.60
CA TRP A 21 -10.44 31.41 -13.23
C TRP A 21 -11.80 31.07 -13.85
N MET A 22 -12.20 29.79 -13.84
CA MET A 22 -13.56 29.43 -14.26
C MET A 22 -14.59 30.02 -13.29
N GLU A 23 -15.72 30.47 -13.85
CA GLU A 23 -16.85 30.90 -13.04
C GLU A 23 -17.30 29.75 -12.14
N PRO A 24 -17.45 29.97 -10.81
CA PRO A 24 -17.80 28.89 -9.90
C PRO A 24 -19.13 28.23 -10.29
N PRO A 25 -19.14 26.92 -10.55
CA PRO A 25 -20.38 26.18 -10.72
C PRO A 25 -21.29 26.31 -9.49
N ALA A 26 -22.59 26.12 -9.68
CA ALA A 26 -23.56 26.17 -8.60
C ALA A 26 -23.12 25.30 -7.40
N GLY A 27 -23.01 25.92 -6.22
CA GLY A 27 -22.58 25.26 -4.98
C GLY A 27 -21.09 25.45 -4.62
N LEU A 28 -20.28 26.04 -5.51
CA LEU A 28 -18.88 26.38 -5.26
C LEU A 28 -18.65 27.89 -5.15
N THR A 29 -17.51 28.26 -4.57
CA THR A 29 -17.05 29.65 -4.39
C THR A 29 -15.74 29.89 -5.13
N VAL A 30 -15.35 31.15 -5.32
CA VAL A 30 -14.04 31.49 -5.93
C VAL A 30 -12.86 30.85 -5.18
N PRO A 31 -12.79 30.89 -3.82
CA PRO A 31 -11.79 30.13 -3.07
C PRO A 31 -11.80 28.62 -3.34
N ALA A 32 -12.99 28.03 -3.56
CA ALA A 32 -13.11 26.62 -3.92
C ALA A 32 -12.52 26.35 -5.32
N MET A 33 -12.74 27.23 -6.29
CA MET A 33 -12.17 27.10 -7.64
C MET A 33 -10.65 27.20 -7.65
N TRP A 34 -10.07 28.17 -6.93
CA TRP A 34 -8.62 28.27 -6.80
C TRP A 34 -8.01 27.05 -6.10
N THR A 35 -8.67 26.55 -5.04
CA THR A 35 -8.23 25.34 -4.34
C THR A 35 -8.28 24.13 -5.26
N LEU A 36 -9.36 23.97 -6.04
CA LEU A 36 -9.51 22.92 -7.05
C LEU A 36 -8.45 23.03 -8.15
N GLY A 37 -8.18 24.23 -8.65
CA GLY A 37 -7.14 24.46 -9.66
C GLY A 37 -5.77 24.01 -9.17
N ILE A 38 -5.36 24.45 -7.98
CA ILE A 38 -4.10 24.03 -7.35
C ILE A 38 -4.06 22.52 -7.13
N PHE A 39 -5.17 21.93 -6.69
CA PHE A 39 -5.29 20.48 -6.53
C PHE A 39 -5.11 19.73 -7.85
N VAL A 40 -5.82 20.12 -8.91
CA VAL A 40 -5.75 19.46 -10.22
C VAL A 40 -4.37 19.64 -10.84
N GLY A 41 -3.76 20.83 -10.73
CA GLY A 41 -2.38 21.05 -11.15
C GLY A 41 -1.39 20.13 -10.42
N GLY A 42 -1.53 20.01 -9.09
CA GLY A 42 -0.72 19.10 -8.29
C GLY A 42 -0.93 17.64 -8.68
N VAL A 43 -2.17 17.21 -8.89
CA VAL A 43 -2.49 15.88 -9.41
C VAL A 43 -1.81 15.63 -10.75
N ILE A 44 -1.86 16.57 -11.69
CA ILE A 44 -1.16 16.47 -12.97
C ILE A 44 0.35 16.34 -12.75
N PHE A 45 0.95 17.09 -11.83
CA PHE A 45 2.37 16.95 -11.50
C PHE A 45 2.72 15.55 -10.99
N MET A 46 1.87 14.95 -10.15
CA MET A 46 2.07 13.57 -9.69
C MET A 46 1.88 12.53 -10.81
N ILE A 47 0.92 12.75 -11.71
CA ILE A 47 0.67 11.85 -12.84
C ILE A 47 1.90 11.77 -13.75
N PHE A 48 2.47 12.94 -14.08
CA PHE A 48 3.62 13.05 -14.98
C PHE A 48 4.97 12.93 -14.26
N ASP A 49 4.98 12.66 -12.95
CA ASP A 49 6.18 12.59 -12.11
C ASP A 49 7.08 13.83 -12.31
N VAL A 50 6.47 15.02 -12.34
CA VAL A 50 7.19 16.28 -12.61
C VAL A 50 8.23 16.56 -11.51
N MET A 51 7.85 16.28 -10.26
CA MET A 51 8.70 16.38 -9.08
C MET A 51 8.19 15.39 -8.00
N PRO A 52 8.99 15.08 -6.96
CA PRO A 52 8.55 14.19 -5.88
C PRO A 52 7.20 14.58 -5.26
N ASP A 53 6.35 13.58 -5.00
CA ASP A 53 4.97 13.77 -4.49
C ASP A 53 4.89 14.61 -3.20
N TYR A 54 5.88 14.50 -2.30
CA TYR A 54 5.94 15.31 -1.08
C TYR A 54 6.14 16.81 -1.36
N LEU A 55 6.89 17.17 -2.42
CA LEU A 55 7.06 18.57 -2.83
C LEU A 55 5.79 19.13 -3.43
N VAL A 56 5.10 18.33 -4.26
CA VAL A 56 3.85 18.74 -4.90
C VAL A 56 2.81 19.08 -3.83
N THR A 57 2.60 18.19 -2.88
CA THR A 57 1.59 18.36 -1.83
C THR A 57 1.93 19.44 -0.81
N LEU A 58 3.21 19.56 -0.43
CA LEU A 58 3.66 20.67 0.40
C LEU A 58 3.47 22.00 -0.34
N GLY A 59 3.74 22.03 -1.64
CA GLY A 59 3.42 23.14 -2.53
C GLY A 59 1.93 23.46 -2.55
N MET A 60 1.06 22.45 -2.69
CA MET A 60 -0.40 22.65 -2.66
C MET A 60 -0.87 23.30 -1.35
N CYS A 61 -0.49 22.75 -0.19
CA CYS A 61 -0.83 23.33 1.12
C CYS A 61 -0.31 24.77 1.25
N THR A 62 0.91 25.01 0.79
CA THR A 62 1.54 26.34 0.83
C THR A 62 0.82 27.34 -0.08
N LEU A 63 0.45 26.93 -1.30
CA LEU A 63 -0.26 27.78 -2.24
C LEU A 63 -1.69 28.09 -1.79
N TRP A 64 -2.41 27.12 -1.20
CA TRP A 64 -3.73 27.38 -0.61
C TRP A 64 -3.67 28.44 0.50
N ALA A 65 -2.66 28.37 1.36
CA ALA A 65 -2.44 29.37 2.40
C ALA A 65 -2.00 30.72 1.82
N LEU A 66 -1.10 30.71 0.83
CA LEU A 66 -0.58 31.92 0.16
C LEU A 66 -1.69 32.71 -0.52
N PHE A 67 -2.55 32.03 -1.29
CA PHE A 67 -3.69 32.63 -1.98
C PHE A 67 -4.89 32.86 -1.05
N ARG A 68 -4.77 32.54 0.25
CA ARG A 68 -5.82 32.70 1.28
C ARG A 68 -7.12 31.99 0.93
N THR A 69 -7.05 30.89 0.17
CA THR A 69 -8.22 30.07 -0.15
C THR A 69 -8.57 29.15 1.01
N VAL A 70 -7.55 28.76 1.79
CA VAL A 70 -7.65 27.95 3.00
C VAL A 70 -6.77 28.58 4.08
N PRO A 71 -7.26 28.71 5.32
CA PRO A 71 -6.42 29.11 6.46
C PRO A 71 -5.19 28.20 6.64
N PHE A 72 -4.07 28.74 7.11
CA PHE A 72 -2.82 27.98 7.26
C PHE A 72 -2.97 26.79 8.21
N ASP A 73 -3.60 27.01 9.36
CA ASP A 73 -3.89 25.99 10.37
C ASP A 73 -4.77 24.86 9.79
N LYS A 74 -5.74 25.19 8.93
CA LYS A 74 -6.55 24.21 8.19
C LYS A 74 -5.71 23.43 7.18
N ALA A 75 -4.92 24.12 6.36
CA ALA A 75 -4.11 23.51 5.30
C ALA A 75 -3.05 22.53 5.85
N PHE A 76 -2.53 22.80 7.06
CA PHE A 76 -1.53 21.97 7.74
C PHE A 76 -2.07 21.20 8.96
N SER A 77 -3.39 21.22 9.21
CA SER A 77 -4.03 20.62 10.40
C SER A 77 -3.76 19.11 10.58
N PHE A 78 -3.36 18.42 9.52
CA PHE A 78 -3.13 16.98 9.57
C PHE A 78 -1.83 16.56 10.25
N PHE A 79 -0.85 17.45 10.39
CA PHE A 79 0.37 17.17 11.14
C PHE A 79 0.12 16.97 12.65
N SER A 80 -1.02 17.43 13.17
CA SER A 80 -1.47 17.15 14.55
C SER A 80 -2.42 15.95 14.67
N ASN A 81 -2.69 15.21 13.59
CA ASN A 81 -3.62 14.09 13.60
C ASN A 81 -3.00 12.81 14.18
N ALA A 82 -3.76 12.05 14.95
CA ALA A 82 -3.32 10.78 15.53
C ALA A 82 -2.89 9.74 14.46
N ASN A 83 -3.57 9.67 13.31
CA ASN A 83 -3.22 8.73 12.24
C ASN A 83 -1.85 9.06 11.61
N TRP A 84 -1.47 10.33 11.56
CA TRP A 84 -0.14 10.74 11.10
C TRP A 84 0.94 10.25 12.06
N TRP A 85 0.74 10.46 13.37
CA TRP A 85 1.67 9.98 14.41
C TRP A 85 1.72 8.46 14.53
N LEU A 86 0.59 7.76 14.31
CA LEU A 86 0.55 6.31 14.17
C LEU A 86 1.48 5.84 13.06
N MET A 87 1.41 6.46 11.89
CA MET A 87 2.27 6.13 10.77
C MET A 87 3.75 6.40 11.09
N VAL A 88 4.09 7.52 11.73
CA VAL A 88 5.47 7.81 12.16
C VAL A 88 6.02 6.72 13.08
N GLY A 89 5.27 6.37 14.14
CA GLY A 89 5.67 5.31 15.08
C GLY A 89 5.77 3.94 14.41
N ALA A 90 4.80 3.61 13.54
CA ALA A 90 4.79 2.36 12.80
C ALA A 90 5.99 2.23 11.84
N LEU A 91 6.30 3.29 11.08
CA LEU A 91 7.46 3.32 10.19
C LEU A 91 8.77 3.20 10.99
N GLY A 92 8.86 3.85 12.16
CA GLY A 92 9.99 3.69 13.09
C GLY A 92 10.18 2.24 13.57
N MET A 93 9.08 1.56 13.95
CA MET A 93 9.13 0.12 14.24
C MET A 93 9.59 -0.70 13.03
N GLY A 94 9.12 -0.33 11.84
CA GLY A 94 9.58 -0.92 10.58
C GLY A 94 11.09 -0.79 10.41
N VAL A 95 11.65 0.40 10.60
CA VAL A 95 13.10 0.66 10.50
C VAL A 95 13.91 -0.21 11.46
N ALA A 96 13.43 -0.42 12.69
CA ALA A 96 14.08 -1.33 13.65
C ALA A 96 14.03 -2.80 13.19
N ALA A 97 12.87 -3.26 12.72
CA ALA A 97 12.66 -4.63 12.24
C ALA A 97 13.56 -4.97 11.04
N GLN A 98 13.76 -4.01 10.14
CA GLN A 98 14.57 -4.19 8.94
C GLN A 98 16.07 -4.38 9.25
N GLN A 99 16.57 -3.80 10.33
CA GLN A 99 18.00 -3.73 10.60
C GLN A 99 18.53 -4.84 11.50
N CYS A 100 17.69 -5.35 12.41
CA CYS A 100 18.16 -6.28 13.43
C CYS A 100 18.33 -7.74 12.94
N GLY A 101 17.83 -8.09 11.74
CA GLY A 101 17.91 -9.46 11.20
C GLY A 101 16.74 -10.39 11.57
N LEU A 102 15.86 -9.94 12.48
CA LEU A 102 14.71 -10.69 12.99
C LEU A 102 13.83 -11.24 11.86
N LEU A 103 13.56 -10.40 10.88
CA LEU A 103 12.69 -10.71 9.75
C LEU A 103 13.19 -11.89 8.91
N ARG A 104 14.49 -11.91 8.62
CA ARG A 104 15.15 -12.99 7.89
C ARG A 104 15.13 -14.29 8.70
N ARG A 105 15.31 -14.19 10.03
CA ARG A 105 15.21 -15.33 10.95
C ARG A 105 13.81 -15.95 10.92
N ILE A 106 12.76 -15.13 11.00
CA ILE A 106 11.36 -15.60 10.92
C ILE A 106 11.12 -16.32 9.59
N SER A 107 11.59 -15.77 8.46
CA SER A 107 11.45 -16.43 7.16
C SER A 107 12.08 -17.82 7.12
N PHE A 108 13.32 -17.98 7.60
CA PHE A 108 13.95 -19.30 7.62
C PHE A 108 13.28 -20.27 8.60
N LEU A 109 12.78 -19.78 9.75
CA LEU A 109 11.99 -20.62 10.67
C LEU A 109 10.73 -21.16 9.99
N ILE A 110 10.02 -20.31 9.25
CA ILE A 110 8.82 -20.72 8.49
C ILE A 110 9.22 -21.69 7.37
N MET A 111 10.30 -21.44 6.64
CA MET A 111 10.77 -22.34 5.58
C MET A 111 11.10 -23.76 6.07
N LYS A 112 11.47 -23.95 7.35
CA LYS A 112 11.68 -25.28 7.94
C LYS A 112 10.39 -26.10 8.07
N LEU A 113 9.24 -25.45 8.10
CA LEU A 113 7.94 -26.11 8.24
C LEU A 113 7.42 -26.70 6.92
N PHE A 114 8.02 -26.32 5.79
CA PHE A 114 7.56 -26.73 4.47
C PHE A 114 8.55 -27.69 3.80
N PRO A 115 8.07 -28.57 2.90
CA PRO A 115 8.93 -29.47 2.15
C PRO A 115 10.00 -28.73 1.34
N ALA A 116 11.16 -29.38 1.15
CA ALA A 116 12.28 -28.89 0.34
C ALA A 116 12.00 -28.83 -1.18
N THR A 117 10.75 -28.99 -1.62
CA THR A 117 10.36 -28.97 -3.03
C THR A 117 10.03 -27.55 -3.48
N PHE A 118 10.04 -27.29 -4.78
CA PHE A 118 9.59 -25.99 -5.33
C PHE A 118 8.21 -25.57 -4.80
N ARG A 119 7.26 -26.51 -4.71
CA ARG A 119 5.91 -26.27 -4.16
C ARG A 119 5.98 -25.85 -2.70
N GLY A 120 6.75 -26.59 -1.89
CA GLY A 120 6.93 -26.29 -0.48
C GLY A 120 7.62 -24.95 -0.25
N GLN A 121 8.65 -24.62 -1.03
CA GLN A 121 9.39 -23.36 -0.87
C GLN A 121 8.60 -22.14 -1.35
N THR A 122 7.83 -22.24 -2.44
CA THR A 122 6.91 -21.17 -2.85
C THR A 122 5.80 -20.96 -1.82
N ALA A 123 5.23 -22.03 -1.25
CA ALA A 123 4.28 -21.93 -0.15
C ALA A 123 4.91 -21.31 1.11
N ALA A 124 6.15 -21.69 1.46
CA ALA A 124 6.89 -21.13 2.57
C ALA A 124 7.15 -19.64 2.43
N LEU A 125 7.56 -19.17 1.25
CA LEU A 125 7.81 -17.76 0.97
C LEU A 125 6.51 -16.95 1.07
N MET A 126 5.40 -17.46 0.51
CA MET A 126 4.11 -16.80 0.64
C MET A 126 3.60 -16.77 2.09
N GLY A 127 3.72 -17.89 2.82
CA GLY A 127 3.36 -17.98 4.23
C GLY A 127 4.21 -17.09 5.12
N ALA A 128 5.51 -17.00 4.84
CA ALA A 128 6.42 -16.08 5.54
C ALA A 128 6.01 -14.63 5.30
N GLY A 129 5.67 -14.26 4.06
CA GLY A 129 5.14 -12.93 3.74
C GLY A 129 3.84 -12.61 4.45
N PHE A 130 2.93 -13.58 4.57
CA PHE A 130 1.69 -13.41 5.31
C PHE A 130 1.92 -13.20 6.82
N VAL A 131 2.80 -13.98 7.45
CA VAL A 131 3.12 -13.87 8.89
C VAL A 131 3.90 -12.60 9.21
N ILE A 132 4.82 -12.20 8.33
CA ILE A 132 5.63 -10.97 8.48
C ILE A 132 4.85 -9.72 8.08
N GLY A 133 3.82 -9.89 7.25
CA GLY A 133 2.94 -8.84 6.73
C GLY A 133 2.63 -7.70 7.72
N PRO A 134 2.09 -7.98 8.91
CA PRO A 134 1.67 -6.95 9.86
C PRO A 134 2.82 -6.30 10.65
N LEU A 135 4.05 -6.84 10.55
CA LEU A 135 5.22 -6.38 11.31
C LEU A 135 5.98 -5.23 10.63
N ILE A 136 5.79 -5.05 9.32
CA ILE A 136 6.51 -4.04 8.52
C ILE A 136 5.51 -3.21 7.72
N PRO A 137 5.34 -1.92 8.08
CA PRO A 137 4.41 -1.01 7.40
C PRO A 137 5.01 -0.41 6.12
N SER A 138 5.70 -1.24 5.33
CA SER A 138 6.22 -0.88 4.01
C SER A 138 6.27 -2.12 3.13
N SER A 139 5.42 -2.14 2.11
CA SER A 139 5.42 -3.18 1.07
C SER A 139 6.70 -3.13 0.23
N THR A 140 7.23 -1.94 -0.05
CA THR A 140 8.50 -1.72 -0.76
C THR A 140 9.69 -2.31 0.00
N ALA A 141 9.80 -2.02 1.30
CA ALA A 141 10.90 -2.52 2.11
C ALA A 141 10.87 -4.05 2.21
N LYS A 142 9.67 -4.61 2.43
CA LYS A 142 9.43 -6.06 2.35
C LYS A 142 9.95 -6.65 1.05
N GLY A 143 9.57 -6.07 -0.08
CA GLY A 143 10.09 -6.48 -1.38
C GLY A 143 11.62 -6.51 -1.43
N SER A 144 12.27 -5.40 -1.09
CA SER A 144 13.74 -5.29 -1.14
C SER A 144 14.49 -6.26 -0.20
N ILE A 145 13.94 -6.53 0.99
CA ILE A 145 14.58 -7.37 2.01
C ILE A 145 14.46 -8.85 1.66
N PHE A 146 13.30 -9.24 1.12
CA PHE A 146 13.00 -10.64 0.87
C PHE A 146 13.26 -11.10 -0.56
N ALA A 147 13.46 -10.19 -1.53
CA ALA A 147 13.85 -10.59 -2.88
C ALA A 147 15.14 -11.44 -2.91
N PRO A 148 16.21 -11.11 -2.15
CA PRO A 148 17.41 -11.95 -2.09
C PRO A 148 17.18 -13.36 -1.54
N LEU A 149 16.12 -13.59 -0.73
CA LEU A 149 15.76 -14.96 -0.31
C LEU A 149 15.37 -15.82 -1.51
N SER A 150 14.67 -15.25 -2.50
CA SER A 150 14.32 -15.98 -3.72
C SER A 150 15.56 -16.35 -4.54
N VAL A 151 16.59 -15.49 -4.56
CA VAL A 151 17.90 -15.79 -5.18
C VAL A 151 18.59 -16.94 -4.44
N GLY A 152 18.72 -16.84 -3.11
CA GLY A 152 19.40 -17.87 -2.31
C GLY A 152 18.73 -19.24 -2.40
N VAL A 153 17.39 -19.29 -2.43
CA VAL A 153 16.63 -20.54 -2.63
C VAL A 153 16.79 -21.06 -4.05
N ASN A 154 16.71 -20.19 -5.06
CA ASN A 154 16.91 -20.56 -6.46
C ASN A 154 18.28 -21.22 -6.69
N ASP A 155 19.33 -20.56 -6.23
CA ASP A 155 20.71 -21.00 -6.43
C ASP A 155 20.98 -22.30 -5.66
N ALA A 156 20.46 -22.44 -4.44
CA ALA A 156 20.57 -23.66 -3.66
C ALA A 156 19.80 -24.86 -4.26
N MET A 157 18.69 -24.59 -4.95
CA MET A 157 17.95 -25.62 -5.69
C MET A 157 18.58 -25.94 -7.06
N GLY A 158 19.60 -25.20 -7.50
CA GLY A 158 20.29 -25.42 -8.77
C GLY A 158 19.49 -24.98 -10.01
N TYR A 159 18.47 -24.12 -9.83
CA TYR A 159 17.69 -23.64 -10.96
C TYR A 159 18.43 -22.55 -11.74
N PRO A 160 18.47 -22.62 -13.08
CA PRO A 160 19.00 -21.53 -13.89
C PRO A 160 18.24 -20.24 -13.63
N ARG A 161 18.96 -19.11 -13.60
CA ARG A 161 18.34 -17.77 -13.61
C ARG A 161 17.49 -17.60 -14.86
N LYS A 162 16.42 -16.81 -14.78
CA LYS A 162 15.45 -16.61 -15.87
C LYS A 162 14.76 -17.91 -16.32
N SER A 163 14.77 -18.95 -15.48
CA SER A 163 13.93 -20.14 -15.68
C SER A 163 12.52 -19.91 -15.16
N LYS A 164 11.56 -20.78 -15.54
CA LYS A 164 10.22 -20.78 -14.93
C LYS A 164 10.30 -20.89 -13.40
N ALA A 165 11.18 -21.75 -12.87
CA ALA A 165 11.35 -21.95 -11.44
C ALA A 165 11.79 -20.66 -10.72
N SER A 166 12.79 -19.97 -11.26
CA SER A 166 13.26 -18.69 -10.71
C SER A 166 12.14 -17.64 -10.68
N GLY A 167 11.34 -17.57 -11.75
CA GLY A 167 10.15 -16.73 -11.83
C GLY A 167 9.09 -17.05 -10.78
N GLY A 168 8.88 -18.34 -10.49
CA GLY A 168 7.94 -18.78 -9.45
C GLY A 168 8.40 -18.45 -8.03
N LEU A 169 9.69 -18.59 -7.73
CA LEU A 169 10.27 -18.22 -6.43
C LEU A 169 10.22 -16.71 -6.20
N PHE A 170 10.60 -15.92 -7.21
CA PHE A 170 10.45 -14.47 -7.17
C PHE A 170 8.97 -14.07 -7.05
N GLY A 171 8.09 -14.72 -7.82
CA GLY A 171 6.65 -14.52 -7.74
C GLY A 171 6.08 -14.82 -6.36
N ALA A 172 6.56 -15.86 -5.68
CA ALA A 172 6.15 -16.16 -4.30
C ALA A 172 6.56 -15.06 -3.31
N VAL A 173 7.77 -14.49 -3.47
CA VAL A 173 8.18 -13.32 -2.68
C VAL A 173 7.29 -12.11 -2.99
N TRP A 174 7.11 -11.80 -4.27
CA TRP A 174 6.31 -10.66 -4.73
C TRP A 174 4.87 -10.73 -4.22
N MET A 175 4.21 -11.89 -4.39
CA MET A 175 2.84 -12.09 -3.93
C MET A 175 2.75 -12.09 -2.40
N GLY A 176 3.62 -12.84 -1.72
CA GLY A 176 3.57 -13.02 -0.27
C GLY A 176 3.92 -11.77 0.53
N PHE A 177 5.02 -11.09 0.16
CA PHE A 177 5.57 -9.99 0.95
C PHE A 177 5.12 -8.62 0.46
N VAL A 178 4.80 -8.48 -0.83
CA VAL A 178 4.45 -7.19 -1.43
C VAL A 178 2.95 -7.10 -1.69
N CYS A 179 2.35 -7.93 -2.55
CA CYS A 179 0.95 -7.74 -2.99
C CYS A 179 -0.11 -7.99 -1.90
N ILE A 180 0.16 -8.85 -0.91
CA ILE A 180 -0.80 -9.21 0.15
C ILE A 180 -0.83 -8.18 1.29
N PHE A 181 -0.05 -7.09 1.22
CA PHE A 181 -0.05 -6.03 2.24
C PHE A 181 -1.44 -5.52 2.67
N PRO A 182 -2.48 -5.42 1.80
CA PRO A 182 -3.81 -4.93 2.18
C PRO A 182 -4.55 -5.81 3.19
N ALA A 183 -4.11 -7.05 3.40
CA ALA A 183 -4.64 -7.93 4.43
C ALA A 183 -4.58 -7.31 5.83
N TYR A 184 -3.58 -6.47 6.09
CA TYR A 184 -3.34 -5.86 7.39
C TYR A 184 -3.36 -4.34 7.30
N LEU A 185 -4.00 -3.68 8.27
CA LEU A 185 -3.92 -2.22 8.39
C LEU A 185 -2.46 -1.75 8.55
N SER A 186 -1.65 -2.50 9.28
CA SER A 186 -0.21 -2.25 9.45
C SER A 186 0.68 -2.81 8.33
N GLY A 187 0.09 -3.34 7.25
CA GLY A 187 0.85 -3.99 6.17
C GLY A 187 1.60 -3.02 5.27
N SER A 188 1.16 -1.77 5.19
CA SER A 188 1.84 -0.69 4.45
C SER A 188 1.35 0.66 4.93
N PHE A 189 2.19 1.70 4.84
CA PHE A 189 1.75 3.08 5.02
C PHE A 189 0.59 3.45 4.08
N LEU A 190 0.50 2.81 2.90
CA LEU A 190 -0.60 3.02 1.96
C LEU A 190 -1.97 2.67 2.58
N CYS A 191 -2.05 1.69 3.49
CA CYS A 191 -3.29 1.36 4.21
C CYS A 191 -3.68 2.50 5.16
N TYR A 192 -2.74 3.00 5.96
CA TYR A 192 -2.98 4.13 6.87
C TYR A 192 -3.35 5.41 6.13
N MET A 193 -2.69 5.67 5.02
CA MET A 193 -2.99 6.81 4.15
C MET A 193 -4.39 6.68 3.54
N MET A 194 -4.74 5.54 2.94
CA MET A 194 -6.09 5.30 2.41
C MET A 194 -7.14 5.49 3.51
N LYS A 195 -6.97 4.86 4.68
CA LYS A 195 -7.86 5.04 5.83
C LYS A 195 -8.03 6.52 6.16
N SER A 196 -6.95 7.28 6.24
CA SER A 196 -6.98 8.69 6.62
C SER A 196 -7.70 9.60 5.62
N LEU A 197 -7.86 9.17 4.37
CA LEU A 197 -8.61 9.87 3.32
C LEU A 197 -10.12 9.62 3.38
N LEU A 198 -10.58 8.61 4.13
CA LEU A 198 -12.00 8.27 4.27
C LEU A 198 -12.73 9.25 5.21
N PRO A 199 -14.07 9.34 5.17
CA PRO A 199 -14.86 10.09 6.15
C PRO A 199 -14.58 9.63 7.60
N LYS A 200 -14.61 10.54 8.58
CA LYS A 200 -14.23 10.24 9.98
C LYS A 200 -15.04 9.11 10.61
N ASP A 201 -16.31 9.03 10.29
CA ASP A 201 -17.24 7.98 10.71
C ASP A 201 -16.85 6.62 10.11
N VAL A 202 -16.39 6.57 8.86
CA VAL A 202 -15.84 5.36 8.24
C VAL A 202 -14.49 5.01 8.88
N GLN A 203 -13.61 5.98 9.11
CA GLN A 203 -12.32 5.73 9.76
C GLN A 203 -12.46 5.05 11.13
N ALA A 204 -13.47 5.48 11.92
CA ALA A 204 -13.74 4.94 13.25
C ALA A 204 -14.24 3.49 13.22
N GLN A 205 -14.80 3.01 12.10
CA GLN A 205 -15.26 1.63 11.95
C GLN A 205 -14.10 0.64 11.80
N PHE A 206 -12.97 1.07 11.22
CA PHE A 206 -11.87 0.18 10.83
C PHE A 206 -10.65 0.30 11.75
N ASP A 207 -10.73 -0.31 12.93
CA ASP A 207 -9.54 -0.63 13.73
C ASP A 207 -8.73 -1.79 13.10
N TRP A 208 -7.66 -2.23 13.76
CA TRP A 208 -6.79 -3.27 13.23
C TRP A 208 -7.54 -4.61 13.00
N ILE A 209 -8.39 -5.01 13.96
CA ILE A 209 -9.15 -6.27 13.87
C ILE A 209 -10.23 -6.15 12.80
N THR A 210 -11.04 -5.09 12.83
CA THR A 210 -12.12 -4.92 11.87
C THR A 210 -11.57 -4.83 10.46
N TRP A 211 -10.44 -4.15 10.23
CA TRP A 211 -9.76 -4.17 8.93
C TRP A 211 -9.39 -5.58 8.49
N PHE A 212 -8.71 -6.35 9.35
CA PHE A 212 -8.26 -7.70 9.02
C PHE A 212 -9.45 -8.62 8.69
N LEU A 213 -10.50 -8.58 9.51
CA LEU A 213 -11.70 -9.38 9.29
C LEU A 213 -12.42 -9.00 7.98
N MET A 214 -12.56 -7.71 7.70
CA MET A 214 -13.23 -7.25 6.48
C MET A 214 -12.41 -7.52 5.21
N ALA A 215 -11.08 -7.55 5.32
CA ALA A 215 -10.16 -7.92 4.23
C ALA A 215 -9.95 -9.44 4.09
N LEU A 216 -10.45 -10.25 5.04
CA LEU A 216 -10.14 -11.68 5.13
C LEU A 216 -10.60 -12.48 3.90
N PRO A 217 -11.84 -12.32 3.38
CA PRO A 217 -12.28 -13.11 2.22
C PRO A 217 -11.40 -12.85 0.99
N TRP A 218 -11.14 -11.57 0.70
CA TRP A 218 -10.22 -11.16 -0.37
C TRP A 218 -8.82 -11.75 -0.16
N THR A 219 -8.31 -11.69 1.06
CA THR A 219 -6.97 -12.17 1.42
C THR A 219 -6.83 -13.67 1.18
N ILE A 220 -7.80 -14.47 1.61
CA ILE A 220 -7.80 -15.93 1.42
C ILE A 220 -7.77 -16.25 -0.08
N ILE A 221 -8.61 -15.58 -0.87
CA ILE A 221 -8.70 -15.81 -2.32
C ILE A 221 -7.39 -15.44 -3.01
N VAL A 222 -6.84 -14.26 -2.71
CA VAL A 222 -5.57 -13.82 -3.28
C VAL A 222 -4.43 -14.74 -2.87
N LEU A 223 -4.34 -15.13 -1.60
CA LEU A 223 -3.27 -16.02 -1.11
C LEU A 223 -3.34 -17.40 -1.80
N VAL A 224 -4.52 -18.02 -1.82
CA VAL A 224 -4.71 -19.37 -2.38
C VAL A 224 -4.57 -19.37 -3.90
N LEU A 225 -5.29 -18.50 -4.60
CA LEU A 225 -5.28 -18.51 -6.07
C LEU A 225 -3.94 -18.01 -6.62
N SER A 226 -3.24 -17.10 -5.94
CA SER A 226 -1.90 -16.69 -6.39
C SER A 226 -0.89 -17.81 -6.21
N TYR A 227 -0.99 -18.60 -5.14
CA TYR A 227 -0.18 -19.80 -4.98
C TYR A 227 -0.45 -20.80 -6.11
N LEU A 228 -1.73 -21.08 -6.41
CA LEU A 228 -2.10 -21.97 -7.52
C LEU A 228 -1.65 -21.44 -8.88
N ALA A 229 -1.76 -20.13 -9.12
CA ALA A 229 -1.26 -19.48 -10.33
C ALA A 229 0.26 -19.62 -10.45
N ILE A 230 1.02 -19.49 -9.35
CA ILE A 230 2.46 -19.75 -9.34
C ILE A 230 2.74 -21.21 -9.72
N GLN A 231 2.04 -22.17 -9.11
CA GLN A 231 2.22 -23.59 -9.42
C GLN A 231 1.89 -23.93 -10.87
N TYR A 232 0.88 -23.28 -11.45
CA TYR A 232 0.46 -23.52 -12.83
C TYR A 232 1.41 -22.86 -13.84
N LEU A 233 1.73 -21.58 -13.64
CA LEU A 233 2.48 -20.77 -14.61
C LEU A 233 4.00 -20.98 -14.56
N TYR A 234 4.54 -21.42 -13.42
CA TYR A 234 5.98 -21.47 -13.15
C TYR A 234 6.48 -22.84 -12.69
N LYS A 235 5.68 -23.90 -12.87
CA LYS A 235 6.11 -25.28 -12.59
C LYS A 235 7.48 -25.54 -13.24
N PRO A 236 8.48 -26.01 -12.47
CA PRO A 236 9.79 -26.33 -13.02
C PRO A 236 9.72 -27.60 -13.87
N GLU A 237 10.55 -27.68 -14.91
CA GLU A 237 10.67 -28.85 -15.78
C GLU A 237 11.43 -29.99 -15.08
N LYS A 238 12.42 -29.64 -14.26
CA LYS A 238 13.12 -30.56 -13.35
C LYS A 238 12.69 -30.29 -11.91
N THR A 239 12.30 -31.34 -11.19
CA THR A 239 11.92 -31.23 -9.78
C THR A 239 13.16 -31.35 -8.89
N ASP A 240 14.00 -30.32 -8.93
CA ASP A 240 15.09 -30.21 -7.97
C ASP A 240 14.55 -29.89 -6.57
N THR A 241 15.33 -30.26 -5.56
CA THR A 241 14.97 -30.06 -4.15
C THR A 241 16.05 -29.24 -3.46
N LEU A 242 15.62 -28.42 -2.53
CA LEU A 242 16.50 -27.68 -1.65
C LEU A 242 17.34 -28.68 -0.84
N PRO A 243 18.65 -28.45 -0.66
CA PRO A 243 19.49 -29.31 0.17
C PRO A 243 18.88 -29.51 1.55
N LYS A 244 18.91 -30.76 2.03
CA LYS A 244 18.39 -31.08 3.37
C LYS A 244 19.06 -30.19 4.41
N GLY A 245 18.24 -29.52 5.22
CA GLY A 245 18.75 -28.65 6.27
C GLY A 245 19.18 -27.25 5.82
N TYR A 246 18.99 -26.84 4.56
CA TYR A 246 19.36 -25.50 4.08
C TYR A 246 18.88 -24.36 5.01
N ALA A 247 17.60 -24.34 5.37
CA ALA A 247 17.06 -23.31 6.26
C ALA A 247 17.67 -23.38 7.67
N ALA A 248 18.00 -24.58 8.16
CA ALA A 248 18.70 -24.76 9.43
C ALA A 248 20.15 -24.27 9.36
N GLU A 249 20.84 -24.50 8.26
CA GLU A 249 22.20 -24.00 8.01
C GLU A 249 22.23 -22.47 7.91
N GLN A 250 21.26 -21.87 7.20
CA GLN A 250 21.13 -20.41 7.14
C GLN A 250 20.86 -19.80 8.52
N LEU A 251 20.01 -20.44 9.34
CA LEU A 251 19.79 -20.02 10.73
C LEU A 251 21.04 -20.19 11.60
N ALA A 252 21.80 -21.28 11.42
CA ALA A 252 23.06 -21.49 12.13
C ALA A 252 24.10 -20.41 11.78
N LYS A 253 24.19 -20.03 10.49
CA LYS A 253 25.03 -18.92 10.00
C LYS A 253 24.63 -17.57 10.59
N MET A 254 23.36 -17.36 10.92
CA MET A 254 22.89 -16.15 11.61
C MET A 254 23.23 -16.12 13.11
N GLY A 255 23.63 -17.25 13.70
CA GLY A 255 23.92 -17.35 15.13
C GLY A 255 22.69 -17.19 16.04
N PRO A 256 22.89 -17.12 17.37
CA PRO A 256 21.80 -16.92 18.34
C PRO A 256 21.14 -15.54 18.16
N MET A 257 19.92 -15.39 18.68
CA MET A 257 19.21 -14.11 18.58
C MET A 257 19.98 -12.99 19.28
N SER A 258 20.26 -11.92 18.55
CA SER A 258 20.90 -10.73 19.08
C SER A 258 19.99 -9.97 20.05
N ARG A 259 20.57 -9.08 20.86
CA ARG A 259 19.78 -8.19 21.73
C ARG A 259 18.77 -7.36 20.94
N ALA A 260 19.17 -6.83 19.78
CA ALA A 260 18.32 -6.05 18.91
C ALA A 260 17.14 -6.86 18.37
N GLU A 261 17.36 -8.12 17.95
CA GLU A 261 16.30 -9.02 17.51
C GLU A 261 15.28 -9.30 18.61
N LYS A 262 15.75 -9.59 19.83
CA LYS A 262 14.88 -9.88 20.97
C LYS A 262 14.01 -8.69 21.36
N ILE A 263 14.62 -7.51 21.50
CA ILE A 263 13.89 -6.28 21.86
C ILE A 263 12.85 -5.96 20.78
N THR A 264 13.24 -6.03 19.50
CA THR A 264 12.34 -5.75 18.39
C THR A 264 11.16 -6.72 18.34
N LEU A 265 11.41 -8.01 18.53
CA LEU A 265 10.36 -9.03 18.56
C LEU A 265 9.34 -8.76 19.68
N VAL A 266 9.82 -8.49 20.90
CA VAL A 266 8.95 -8.20 22.04
C VAL A 266 8.12 -6.95 21.79
N VAL A 267 8.76 -5.87 21.33
CA VAL A 267 8.07 -4.60 21.05
C VAL A 267 6.99 -4.78 19.97
N LEU A 268 7.29 -5.48 18.88
CA LEU A 268 6.32 -5.72 17.81
C LEU A 268 5.14 -6.59 18.27
N ILE A 269 5.40 -7.66 19.02
CA ILE A 269 4.32 -8.52 19.56
C ILE A 269 3.42 -7.72 20.51
N VAL A 270 4.01 -6.97 21.44
CA VAL A 270 3.25 -6.15 22.39
C VAL A 270 2.44 -5.07 21.65
N ALA A 271 3.03 -4.39 20.67
CA ALA A 271 2.33 -3.38 19.88
C ALA A 271 1.13 -3.98 19.10
N LEU A 272 1.30 -5.16 18.49
CA LEU A 272 0.20 -5.85 17.80
C LEU A 272 -0.92 -6.25 18.76
N LEU A 273 -0.59 -6.81 19.93
CA LEU A 273 -1.59 -7.20 20.93
C LEU A 273 -2.37 -5.98 21.43
N LEU A 274 -1.70 -4.85 21.66
CA LEU A 274 -2.36 -3.60 22.04
C LEU A 274 -3.24 -3.04 20.91
N TRP A 275 -2.79 -3.06 19.64
CA TRP A 275 -3.67 -2.67 18.54
C TRP A 275 -4.90 -3.57 18.39
N MET A 276 -4.75 -4.87 18.63
CA MET A 276 -5.86 -5.82 18.61
C MET A 276 -6.84 -5.60 19.78
N THR A 277 -6.34 -5.13 20.93
CA THR A 277 -7.14 -4.93 22.14
C THR A 277 -7.50 -3.46 22.39
N GLU A 278 -7.34 -2.58 21.40
CA GLU A 278 -7.58 -1.13 21.50
C GLU A 278 -8.96 -0.80 22.09
N LYS A 279 -10.01 -1.53 21.66
CA LYS A 279 -11.39 -1.38 22.18
C LYS A 279 -11.54 -1.74 23.66
N VAL A 280 -10.65 -2.56 24.22
CA VAL A 280 -10.70 -3.02 25.62
C VAL A 280 -10.02 -2.03 26.55
N HIS A 281 -8.83 -1.54 26.18
CA HIS A 281 -8.02 -0.67 27.05
C HIS A 281 -8.09 0.82 26.69
N GLY A 282 -8.62 1.19 25.52
CA GLY A 282 -8.82 2.58 25.10
C GLY A 282 -7.55 3.38 24.80
N ILE A 283 -6.38 2.72 24.71
CA ILE A 283 -5.11 3.37 24.36
C ILE A 283 -5.05 3.38 22.84
N SER A 284 -5.03 4.58 22.26
CA SER A 284 -5.09 4.72 20.80
C SER A 284 -3.88 4.07 20.13
N ALA A 285 -4.10 3.51 18.94
CA ALA A 285 -3.03 2.89 18.15
C ALA A 285 -1.80 3.80 17.96
N ALA A 286 -2.03 5.12 17.83
CA ALA A 286 -0.97 6.11 17.67
C ALA A 286 -0.04 6.18 18.89
N ILE A 287 -0.60 6.17 20.11
CA ILE A 287 0.19 6.19 21.35
C ILE A 287 1.05 4.93 21.45
N VAL A 288 0.45 3.77 21.16
CA VAL A 288 1.18 2.48 21.14
C VAL A 288 2.37 2.53 20.19
N ALA A 289 2.16 3.02 18.97
CA ALA A 289 3.21 3.11 17.94
C ALA A 289 4.36 4.04 18.36
N LEU A 290 4.04 5.18 18.99
CA LEU A 290 5.04 6.12 19.48
C LEU A 290 5.85 5.55 20.65
N ILE A 291 5.18 4.91 21.62
CA ILE A 291 5.86 4.25 22.74
C ILE A 291 6.81 3.17 22.21
N ALA A 292 6.35 2.35 21.27
CA ALA A 292 7.18 1.33 20.64
C ALA A 292 8.42 1.92 19.96
N MET A 293 8.26 2.98 19.16
CA MET A 293 9.37 3.68 18.53
C MET A 293 10.35 4.26 19.56
N ILE A 294 9.86 4.88 20.64
CA ILE A 294 10.67 5.44 21.72
C ILE A 294 11.51 4.34 22.39
N ILE A 295 10.89 3.18 22.70
CA ILE A 295 11.60 2.04 23.29
C ILE A 295 12.72 1.56 22.37
N LEU A 296 12.47 1.43 21.07
CA LEU A 296 13.45 0.95 20.09
C LEU A 296 14.64 1.92 19.91
N LEU A 297 14.36 3.24 19.88
CA LEU A 297 15.39 4.28 19.85
C LEU A 297 16.22 4.29 21.13
N TYR A 298 15.56 4.25 22.30
CA TYR A 298 16.23 4.26 23.59
C TYR A 298 17.10 3.01 23.79
N ALA A 299 16.60 1.86 23.35
CA ALA A 299 17.34 0.60 23.35
C ALA A 299 18.48 0.54 22.32
N LYS A 300 18.65 1.58 21.49
CA LYS A 300 19.62 1.67 20.38
C LYS A 300 19.51 0.51 19.40
N VAL A 301 18.28 0.05 19.13
CA VAL A 301 18.01 -0.91 18.04
C VAL A 301 18.21 -0.23 16.69
N PHE A 302 17.79 1.03 16.60
CA PHE A 302 18.25 1.97 15.59
C PHE A 302 18.55 3.31 16.28
N ASP A 303 19.57 4.03 15.83
CA ASP A 303 20.06 5.22 16.52
C ASP A 303 19.55 6.55 15.90
N ARG A 304 20.04 7.69 16.42
CA ARG A 304 19.67 9.02 15.91
C ARG A 304 20.09 9.25 14.46
N ALA A 305 21.25 8.74 14.05
CA ALA A 305 21.71 8.89 12.67
C ALA A 305 20.82 8.07 11.73
N GLU A 306 20.44 6.87 12.16
CA GLU A 306 19.52 5.99 11.43
C GLU A 306 18.09 6.53 11.41
N PHE A 307 17.63 7.16 12.49
CA PHE A 307 16.35 7.87 12.51
C PHE A 307 16.31 9.01 11.47
N ARG A 308 17.44 9.68 11.22
CA ARG A 308 17.52 10.72 10.19
C ARG A 308 17.60 10.12 8.79
N ALA A 309 18.40 9.08 8.61
CA ALA A 309 18.77 8.56 7.29
C ALA A 309 17.81 7.47 6.76
N LYS A 310 17.23 6.65 7.64
CA LYS A 310 16.44 5.45 7.27
C LYS A 310 14.94 5.65 7.43
N MET A 311 14.50 6.65 8.20
CA MET A 311 13.08 7.01 8.24
C MET A 311 12.67 7.62 6.89
N PRO A 312 11.53 7.20 6.30
CA PRO A 312 11.06 7.73 5.04
C PRO A 312 10.33 9.08 5.27
N TRP A 313 11.12 10.12 5.57
CA TRP A 313 10.61 11.47 5.86
C TRP A 313 9.83 12.08 4.71
N ASP A 314 10.20 11.75 3.48
CA ASP A 314 9.48 12.08 2.26
C ASP A 314 8.04 11.53 2.28
N VAL A 315 7.86 10.25 2.61
CA VAL A 315 6.55 9.62 2.76
C VAL A 315 5.78 10.24 3.92
N ILE A 316 6.45 10.49 5.05
CA ILE A 316 5.82 11.06 6.25
C ILE A 316 5.27 12.47 5.98
N ILE A 317 6.07 13.32 5.32
CA ILE A 317 5.66 14.69 4.95
C ILE A 317 4.52 14.62 3.95
N PHE A 318 4.66 13.79 2.91
CA PHE A 318 3.66 13.63 1.88
C PHE A 318 2.30 13.19 2.41
N VAL A 319 2.27 12.19 3.29
CA VAL A 319 1.01 11.73 3.89
C VAL A 319 0.43 12.84 4.77
N GLY A 320 1.26 13.59 5.52
CA GLY A 320 0.79 14.73 6.33
C GLY A 320 0.14 15.84 5.50
N THR A 321 0.69 16.17 4.34
CA THR A 321 0.18 17.23 3.45
C THR A 321 -1.00 16.76 2.61
N ILE A 322 -0.96 15.54 2.05
CA ILE A 322 -2.01 15.06 1.15
C ILE A 322 -3.33 14.80 1.88
N ILE A 323 -3.28 14.30 3.12
CA ILE A 323 -4.52 14.07 3.88
C ILE A 323 -5.18 15.42 4.24
N GLY A 324 -4.43 16.54 4.22
CA GLY A 324 -4.96 17.91 4.24
C GLY A 324 -6.21 18.11 3.38
N ILE A 325 -6.26 17.45 2.21
CA ILE A 325 -7.41 17.44 1.30
C ILE A 325 -8.72 17.05 2.00
N ALA A 326 -8.69 16.06 2.89
CA ALA A 326 -9.87 15.57 3.61
C ALA A 326 -10.46 16.59 4.59
N ALA A 327 -9.68 17.60 5.02
CA ALA A 327 -10.19 18.74 5.78
C ALA A 327 -10.60 19.91 4.87
N VAL A 328 -9.86 20.10 3.77
CA VAL A 328 -10.04 21.23 2.85
C VAL A 328 -11.30 21.09 1.98
N PHE A 329 -11.54 19.92 1.42
CA PHE A 329 -12.65 19.71 0.48
C PHE A 329 -14.03 19.90 1.15
N PRO A 330 -14.30 19.30 2.32
CA PRO A 330 -15.54 19.57 3.07
C PRO A 330 -15.67 21.02 3.53
N PHE A 331 -14.54 21.66 3.91
CA PHE A 331 -14.54 23.07 4.31
C PHE A 331 -15.02 23.99 3.17
N LEU A 332 -14.65 23.66 1.92
CA LEU A 332 -15.04 24.41 0.73
C LEU A 332 -16.26 23.83 0.00
N LYS A 333 -16.91 22.80 0.56
CA LYS A 333 -18.07 22.09 -0.02
C LYS A 333 -17.81 21.43 -1.38
N ILE A 334 -16.53 21.20 -1.72
CA ILE A 334 -16.10 20.56 -2.97
C ILE A 334 -16.60 19.10 -3.03
N ASP A 335 -16.52 18.40 -1.90
CA ASP A 335 -17.03 17.04 -1.72
C ASP A 335 -18.51 16.90 -2.10
N LYS A 336 -19.35 17.83 -1.64
CA LYS A 336 -20.79 17.86 -1.94
C LYS A 336 -21.04 18.13 -3.42
N TRP A 337 -20.35 19.12 -3.99
CA TRP A 337 -20.47 19.45 -5.42
C TRP A 337 -20.09 18.27 -6.31
N MET A 338 -18.96 17.61 -6.03
CA MET A 338 -18.53 16.42 -6.75
C MET A 338 -19.56 15.30 -6.66
N GLY A 339 -20.13 15.07 -5.48
CA GLY A 339 -21.20 14.09 -5.27
C GLY A 339 -22.42 14.35 -6.17
N THR A 340 -22.82 15.62 -6.35
CA THR A 340 -23.93 16.00 -7.23
C THR A 340 -23.60 15.83 -8.71
N VAL A 341 -22.42 16.25 -9.14
CA VAL A 341 -22.01 16.20 -10.55
C VAL A 341 -21.80 14.77 -11.03
N LEU A 342 -21.22 13.92 -10.17
CA LEU A 342 -20.91 12.55 -10.54
C LEU A 342 -22.13 11.62 -10.42
N ALA A 343 -23.12 11.93 -9.59
CA ALA A 343 -24.29 11.05 -9.35
C ALA A 343 -24.96 10.50 -10.63
N PRO A 344 -25.25 11.30 -11.68
CA PRO A 344 -25.95 10.81 -12.87
C PRO A 344 -25.15 9.78 -13.69
N TYR A 345 -23.83 9.89 -13.69
CA TYR A 345 -22.95 9.02 -14.49
C TYR A 345 -22.69 7.67 -13.83
N VAL A 346 -22.99 7.56 -12.54
CA VAL A 346 -22.65 6.39 -11.73
C VAL A 346 -23.91 5.63 -11.33
N GLY A 347 -25.10 6.24 -11.42
CA GLY A 347 -26.40 5.62 -11.16
C GLY A 347 -26.59 4.19 -11.73
N PRO A 348 -26.22 3.91 -13.00
CA PRO A 348 -26.30 2.55 -13.56
C PRO A 348 -25.31 1.53 -12.97
N LEU A 349 -24.15 1.98 -12.47
CA LEU A 349 -23.14 1.13 -11.82
C LEU A 349 -23.47 0.85 -10.35
N VAL A 350 -24.33 1.68 -9.75
CA VAL A 350 -24.69 1.68 -8.33
C VAL A 350 -25.80 0.70 -7.99
N SER A 351 -26.67 0.36 -8.94
CA SER A 351 -27.79 -0.56 -8.70
C SER A 351 -27.37 -2.01 -8.44
N ASN A 352 -26.15 -2.39 -8.82
CA ASN A 352 -25.62 -3.73 -8.62
C ASN A 352 -24.23 -3.66 -7.97
N PRO A 353 -24.09 -4.02 -6.68
CA PRO A 353 -22.80 -4.00 -5.97
C PRO A 353 -21.70 -4.82 -6.64
N TYR A 354 -22.04 -5.91 -7.33
CA TYR A 354 -21.07 -6.69 -8.11
C TYR A 354 -20.57 -5.92 -9.33
N ALA A 355 -21.47 -5.23 -10.04
CA ALA A 355 -21.10 -4.38 -11.17
C ALA A 355 -20.27 -3.19 -10.73
N PHE A 356 -20.60 -2.59 -9.57
CA PHE A 356 -19.78 -1.53 -8.97
C PHE A 356 -18.35 -2.02 -8.70
N VAL A 357 -18.22 -3.12 -7.94
CA VAL A 357 -16.92 -3.66 -7.54
C VAL A 357 -16.09 -4.09 -8.75
N ALA A 358 -16.70 -4.81 -9.69
CA ALA A 358 -16.01 -5.30 -10.88
C ALA A 358 -15.64 -4.16 -11.84
N GLY A 359 -16.61 -3.31 -12.16
CA GLY A 359 -16.43 -2.16 -13.05
C GLY A 359 -15.39 -1.19 -12.51
N PHE A 360 -15.43 -0.89 -11.20
CA PHE A 360 -14.45 0.00 -10.58
C PHE A 360 -13.05 -0.60 -10.57
N THR A 361 -12.91 -1.90 -10.28
CA THR A 361 -11.60 -2.59 -10.35
C THR A 361 -11.01 -2.52 -11.76
N VAL A 362 -11.79 -2.83 -12.79
CA VAL A 362 -11.36 -2.76 -14.20
C VAL A 362 -11.03 -1.33 -14.61
N PHE A 363 -11.82 -0.36 -14.16
CA PHE A 363 -11.58 1.06 -14.40
C PHE A 363 -10.23 1.50 -13.85
N ILE A 364 -9.91 1.16 -12.59
CA ILE A 364 -8.59 1.48 -12.01
C ILE A 364 -7.46 0.79 -12.80
N TYR A 365 -7.63 -0.46 -13.24
CA TYR A 365 -6.61 -1.11 -14.07
C TYR A 365 -6.33 -0.36 -15.37
N ILE A 366 -7.37 0.07 -16.08
CA ILE A 366 -7.22 0.84 -17.33
C ILE A 366 -6.48 2.14 -17.04
N LEU A 367 -6.88 2.85 -15.98
CA LEU A 367 -6.25 4.12 -15.62
C LEU A 367 -4.80 3.95 -15.19
N ARG A 368 -4.42 2.82 -14.57
CA ARG A 368 -3.04 2.55 -14.19
C ARG A 368 -2.05 2.38 -15.36
N PHE A 369 -2.53 2.27 -16.60
CA PHE A 369 -1.67 2.41 -17.78
C PHE A 369 -1.27 3.86 -18.06
N PHE A 370 -2.05 4.83 -17.60
CA PHE A 370 -1.82 6.26 -17.84
C PHE A 370 -1.32 6.99 -16.58
N PHE A 371 -1.82 6.61 -15.41
CA PHE A 371 -1.46 7.17 -14.12
C PHE A 371 -0.26 6.41 -13.55
N ILE A 372 0.91 7.03 -13.48
CA ILE A 372 2.14 6.38 -12.98
C ILE A 372 2.18 6.37 -11.45
N SER A 373 1.85 7.51 -10.80
CA SER A 373 1.89 7.62 -9.33
C SER A 373 0.84 6.73 -8.66
N GLN A 374 1.33 5.74 -7.89
CA GLN A 374 0.48 4.85 -7.09
C GLN A 374 -0.28 5.63 -6.03
N THR A 375 0.40 6.59 -5.39
CA THR A 375 -0.20 7.32 -4.30
C THR A 375 -1.19 8.37 -4.79
N GLY A 376 -0.84 9.10 -5.86
CA GLY A 376 -1.79 10.00 -6.52
C GLY A 376 -3.06 9.26 -6.92
N THR A 377 -2.92 8.04 -7.48
CA THR A 377 -4.06 7.15 -7.75
C THR A 377 -4.90 6.88 -6.48
N ILE A 378 -4.29 6.42 -5.37
CA ILE A 378 -5.05 6.17 -4.13
C ILE A 378 -5.82 7.41 -3.68
N VAL A 379 -5.17 8.57 -3.68
CA VAL A 379 -5.76 9.82 -3.18
C VAL A 379 -6.95 10.22 -4.03
N ILE A 380 -6.75 10.32 -5.35
CA ILE A 380 -7.76 10.74 -6.30
C ILE A 380 -8.96 9.80 -6.22
N PHE A 381 -8.76 8.50 -6.37
CA PHE A 381 -9.89 7.58 -6.47
C PHE A 381 -10.55 7.32 -5.11
N THR A 382 -9.83 7.34 -4.00
CA THR A 382 -10.47 7.24 -2.66
C THR A 382 -11.33 8.47 -2.38
N VAL A 383 -10.81 9.68 -2.58
CA VAL A 383 -11.56 10.92 -2.29
C VAL A 383 -12.71 11.12 -3.28
N MET A 384 -12.45 10.94 -4.59
CA MET A 384 -13.47 11.17 -5.62
C MET A 384 -14.62 10.16 -5.57
N PHE A 385 -14.34 8.89 -5.25
CA PHE A 385 -15.38 7.85 -5.23
C PHE A 385 -16.03 7.65 -3.86
N THR A 386 -15.54 8.30 -2.80
CA THR A 386 -16.19 8.25 -1.48
C THR A 386 -17.65 8.72 -1.55
N PRO A 387 -17.99 9.91 -2.09
CA PRO A 387 -19.40 10.34 -2.17
C PRO A 387 -20.26 9.39 -2.99
N LEU A 388 -19.69 8.80 -4.05
CA LEU A 388 -20.37 7.86 -4.93
C LEU A 388 -20.69 6.54 -4.22
N ALA A 389 -19.73 6.00 -3.48
CA ALA A 389 -19.93 4.80 -2.67
C ALA A 389 -21.04 5.03 -1.62
N VAL A 390 -21.02 6.19 -0.93
CA VAL A 390 -22.06 6.53 0.05
C VAL A 390 -23.44 6.59 -0.59
N GLN A 391 -23.59 7.26 -1.74
CA GLN A 391 -24.87 7.30 -2.47
C GLN A 391 -25.33 5.89 -2.91
N ALA A 392 -24.37 5.01 -3.19
CA ALA A 392 -24.63 3.62 -3.56
C ALA A 392 -25.02 2.69 -2.41
N GLY A 393 -25.03 3.20 -1.17
CA GLY A 393 -25.16 2.33 0.00
C GLY A 393 -23.96 1.40 0.20
N ILE A 394 -22.81 1.71 -0.40
CA ILE A 394 -21.56 0.97 -0.29
C ILE A 394 -20.62 1.73 0.64
N ASN A 395 -20.04 1.04 1.61
CA ASN A 395 -19.06 1.64 2.50
C ASN A 395 -17.83 2.11 1.70
N PRO A 396 -17.41 3.40 1.80
CA PRO A 396 -16.26 3.93 1.08
C PRO A 396 -14.95 3.17 1.26
N TRP A 397 -14.80 2.43 2.37
CA TRP A 397 -13.66 1.55 2.57
C TRP A 397 -13.50 0.52 1.46
N ILE A 398 -14.58 0.00 0.87
CA ILE A 398 -14.54 -0.96 -0.24
C ILE A 398 -13.90 -0.32 -1.48
N ALA A 399 -14.32 0.90 -1.83
CA ALA A 399 -13.71 1.64 -2.94
C ALA A 399 -12.23 1.95 -2.67
N GLY A 400 -11.89 2.31 -1.43
CA GLY A 400 -10.51 2.47 -0.98
C GLY A 400 -9.69 1.19 -1.14
N MET A 401 -10.23 0.04 -0.74
CA MET A 401 -9.58 -1.27 -0.86
C MET A 401 -9.36 -1.67 -2.32
N ILE A 402 -10.36 -1.47 -3.18
CA ILE A 402 -10.24 -1.70 -4.63
C ILE A 402 -9.09 -0.88 -5.20
N THR A 403 -9.02 0.41 -4.86
CA THR A 403 -7.95 1.27 -5.33
C THR A 403 -6.59 0.80 -4.81
N LEU A 404 -6.51 0.51 -3.50
CA LEU A 404 -5.28 0.08 -2.81
C LEU A 404 -4.66 -1.19 -3.42
N THR A 405 -5.48 -2.13 -3.88
CA THR A 405 -4.99 -3.39 -4.49
C THR A 405 -4.82 -3.27 -6.00
N ALA A 406 -5.71 -2.54 -6.70
CA ALA A 406 -5.69 -2.46 -8.15
C ALA A 406 -4.52 -1.62 -8.69
N ILE A 407 -3.92 -0.76 -7.86
CA ILE A 407 -2.66 -0.08 -8.21
C ILE A 407 -1.45 -1.02 -8.29
N MET A 408 -1.53 -2.21 -7.69
CA MET A 408 -0.45 -3.19 -7.61
C MET A 408 -0.33 -4.02 -8.89
N THR A 409 -0.50 -3.41 -10.06
CA THR A 409 -0.25 -4.03 -11.37
C THR A 409 1.18 -3.78 -11.82
N TRP A 410 1.79 -4.69 -12.59
CA TRP A 410 3.15 -4.58 -13.12
C TRP A 410 3.26 -5.13 -14.55
N ASN A 411 2.20 -4.91 -15.35
CA ASN A 411 2.14 -5.39 -16.74
C ASN A 411 3.24 -4.77 -17.60
N THR A 412 3.62 -3.52 -17.30
CA THR A 412 4.82 -2.88 -17.84
C THR A 412 5.82 -2.60 -16.71
N PHE A 413 7.11 -2.61 -17.02
CA PHE A 413 8.16 -2.48 -16.00
C PHE A 413 8.05 -1.18 -15.19
N TYR A 414 7.68 -0.07 -15.85
CA TYR A 414 7.61 1.25 -15.22
C TYR A 414 6.37 1.44 -14.33
N GLN A 415 5.34 0.60 -14.45
CA GLN A 415 4.05 0.80 -13.78
C GLN A 415 4.16 0.75 -12.25
N ASN A 416 5.12 0.00 -11.70
CA ASN A 416 5.15 -0.27 -10.28
C ASN A 416 6.53 -0.11 -9.68
N ALA A 417 6.73 1.00 -8.96
CA ALA A 417 8.00 1.28 -8.28
C ALA A 417 8.39 0.19 -7.28
N ASN A 418 7.42 -0.40 -6.55
CA ASN A 418 7.70 -1.49 -5.62
C ASN A 418 8.21 -2.72 -6.36
N TYR A 419 7.66 -3.01 -7.55
CA TYR A 419 8.12 -4.11 -8.39
C TYR A 419 9.55 -3.87 -8.87
N ILE A 420 9.86 -2.67 -9.38
CA ILE A 420 11.21 -2.31 -9.82
C ILE A 420 12.21 -2.47 -8.68
N ILE A 421 11.92 -1.95 -7.49
CA ILE A 421 12.81 -2.06 -6.33
C ILE A 421 13.01 -3.51 -5.91
N THR A 422 11.93 -4.30 -5.87
CA THR A 422 12.00 -5.73 -5.53
C THR A 422 12.80 -6.51 -6.57
N TYR A 423 12.61 -6.20 -7.85
CA TYR A 423 13.35 -6.78 -8.96
C TYR A 423 14.84 -6.43 -8.88
N SER A 424 15.17 -5.14 -8.70
CA SER A 424 16.55 -4.66 -8.58
C SER A 424 17.27 -5.25 -7.36
N ALA A 425 16.56 -5.55 -6.27
CA ALA A 425 17.12 -6.22 -5.11
C ALA A 425 17.59 -7.67 -5.39
N THR A 426 17.19 -8.27 -6.52
CA THR A 426 17.74 -9.56 -7.00
C THR A 426 18.97 -9.41 -7.89
N GLY A 427 19.48 -8.18 -8.07
CA GLY A 427 20.50 -7.84 -9.06
C GLY A 427 19.95 -7.70 -10.49
N GLY A 428 18.63 -7.82 -10.69
CA GLY A 428 18.00 -7.75 -12.02
C GLY A 428 18.26 -8.98 -12.91
N GLU A 429 18.83 -10.04 -12.36
CA GLU A 429 19.22 -11.21 -13.14
C GLU A 429 18.37 -12.44 -12.87
N LEU A 430 17.65 -12.49 -11.75
CA LEU A 430 16.90 -13.68 -11.35
C LEU A 430 15.76 -14.00 -12.32
N VAL A 431 15.05 -12.99 -12.82
CA VAL A 431 13.88 -13.15 -13.69
C VAL A 431 13.94 -12.19 -14.87
N GLU A 432 13.23 -12.50 -15.94
CA GLU A 432 12.92 -11.51 -16.98
C GLU A 432 11.57 -10.85 -16.69
N THR A 433 11.46 -9.54 -16.92
CA THR A 433 10.20 -8.81 -16.71
C THR A 433 9.04 -9.42 -17.49
N LYS A 434 9.28 -9.87 -18.73
CA LYS A 434 8.27 -10.52 -19.57
C LYS A 434 7.70 -11.79 -18.91
N GLN A 435 8.53 -12.54 -18.19
CA GLN A 435 8.09 -13.74 -17.48
C GLN A 435 7.10 -13.41 -16.37
N MET A 436 7.20 -12.23 -15.76
CA MET A 436 6.36 -11.81 -14.65
C MET A 436 5.04 -11.18 -15.08
N VAL A 437 4.89 -10.79 -16.36
CA VAL A 437 3.65 -10.21 -16.90
C VAL A 437 2.48 -11.19 -16.78
N LYS A 438 2.68 -12.48 -17.05
CA LYS A 438 1.62 -13.50 -16.88
C LYS A 438 1.13 -13.60 -15.43
N LEU A 439 2.00 -13.39 -14.44
CA LEU A 439 1.58 -13.33 -13.03
C LEU A 439 0.86 -12.03 -12.71
N SER A 440 1.23 -10.90 -13.35
CA SER A 440 0.48 -9.64 -13.23
C SER A 440 -0.95 -9.82 -13.73
N VAL A 441 -1.13 -10.41 -14.91
CA VAL A 441 -2.46 -10.68 -15.48
C VAL A 441 -3.24 -11.66 -14.59
N ALA A 442 -2.60 -12.72 -14.11
CA ALA A 442 -3.23 -13.63 -13.16
C ALA A 442 -3.66 -12.91 -11.87
N PHE A 443 -2.80 -12.08 -11.28
CA PHE A 443 -3.13 -11.28 -10.11
C PHE A 443 -4.30 -10.33 -10.39
N MET A 444 -4.36 -9.68 -11.55
CA MET A 444 -5.47 -8.79 -11.90
C MET A 444 -6.82 -9.52 -11.87
N LEU A 445 -6.87 -10.72 -12.45
CA LEU A 445 -8.05 -11.57 -12.46
C LEU A 445 -8.38 -12.11 -11.06
N ILE A 446 -7.38 -12.56 -10.32
CA ILE A 446 -7.52 -13.07 -8.95
C ILE A 446 -8.01 -11.98 -8.00
N ASN A 447 -7.49 -10.75 -8.11
CA ASN A 447 -7.88 -9.60 -7.31
C ASN A 447 -9.33 -9.20 -7.61
N LEU A 448 -9.71 -9.16 -8.89
CA LEU A 448 -11.09 -8.92 -9.32
C LEU A 448 -12.04 -9.98 -8.75
N LEU A 449 -11.70 -11.26 -8.92
CA LEU A 449 -12.47 -12.38 -8.39
C LEU A 449 -12.56 -12.33 -6.85
N GLY A 450 -11.46 -11.98 -6.19
CA GLY A 450 -11.38 -11.80 -4.74
C GLY A 450 -12.40 -10.78 -4.24
N PHE A 451 -12.55 -9.65 -4.94
CA PHE A 451 -13.55 -8.67 -4.57
C PHE A 451 -14.98 -9.10 -4.87
N VAL A 452 -15.23 -9.68 -6.04
CA VAL A 452 -16.57 -10.20 -6.40
C VAL A 452 -17.06 -11.23 -5.39
N ILE A 453 -16.21 -12.16 -4.96
CA ILE A 453 -16.54 -13.16 -3.94
C ILE A 453 -16.65 -12.55 -2.53
N SER A 454 -16.03 -11.39 -2.27
CA SER A 454 -16.14 -10.71 -0.97
C SER A 454 -17.48 -9.98 -0.79
N VAL A 455 -18.22 -9.71 -1.88
CA VAL A 455 -19.50 -8.96 -1.83
C VAL A 455 -20.53 -9.55 -0.86
N PRO A 456 -20.86 -10.87 -0.89
CA PRO A 456 -21.79 -11.46 0.08
C PRO A 456 -21.35 -11.26 1.53
N TYR A 457 -20.06 -11.41 1.82
CA TYR A 457 -19.53 -11.22 3.17
C TYR A 457 -19.68 -9.77 3.63
N TRP A 458 -19.44 -8.81 2.74
CA TRP A 458 -19.63 -7.39 3.03
C TRP A 458 -21.10 -7.00 3.18
N GLN A 459 -22.02 -7.64 2.45
CA GLN A 459 -23.46 -7.48 2.66
C GLN A 459 -23.87 -7.98 4.05
N MET A 460 -23.39 -9.17 4.44
CA MET A 460 -23.63 -9.71 5.79
C MET A 460 -23.06 -8.83 6.90
N ALA A 461 -21.92 -8.18 6.65
CA ALA A 461 -21.29 -7.24 7.57
C ALA A 461 -21.92 -5.83 7.55
N GLY A 462 -22.94 -5.59 6.71
CA GLY A 462 -23.61 -4.29 6.59
C GLY A 462 -22.80 -3.20 5.89
N LEU A 463 -21.72 -3.56 5.18
CA LEU A 463 -20.90 -2.64 4.39
C LEU A 463 -21.49 -2.37 3.00
N ILE A 464 -22.41 -3.20 2.53
CA ILE A 464 -23.15 -3.02 1.28
C ILE A 464 -24.64 -3.21 1.63
N LYS A 465 -25.46 -2.22 1.27
CA LYS A 465 -26.92 -2.26 1.46
C LYS A 465 -27.64 -3.07 0.39
#